data_AF-A0A8J5ZUS2-F1
#
_entry.id   AF-A0A8J5ZUS2-F1
#
_cell.length_a   1.000
_cell.length_b   1.000
_cell.length_c   1.000
_cell.angle_alpha   90.00
_cell.angle_beta   90.00
_cell.angle_gamma   90.00
#
_symmetry.space_group_name_H-M   'P 1'
#
loop_
_entity.id
_entity.type
_entity.pdbx_description
1 polymer ?
#
loop_
_entity_poly.entity_id
_entity_poly.type
_entity_poly.pdbx_seq_one_letter_code
_entity_poly.pdbx_strand_id
1 'polypeptide(L)'
;HCIHQILESVNHIHQHDIVHRDLKPENLLLASKCKGAAVKLADFGLAIEVQGEQQAWFGFAGTPGYLSPEVLRKDPYGKPVDIWACGVILYILLVGYPPFWDEDQHKLYQQIKAGAYDFPSPEWDTVTPEAKNLINQMLTINPAKRITADQALKHPWVCQRSTVASMMHRQETVECLRKFNARRKLKGAILTTMLVSRNFSAAKSLLNKKSDGGVKKRKSSSSVHLMVSLACPPICPLHAACARLPATQNHSAMCVCFTHPHCMSVLCRQPQSNNKNSLVNPVQEPAPLQTAMEPQTTVVHNATDGIKGSTESCNTTTEDEELKVRKQEIIKITEQLIEAINNGDFEAYTKICDPGLTSFEPEALGNLVEGMDFHKFYFENLLSKNSKPIHTTILNPHVHVIGEDAACIAYIRLTQYIDGQGRPRTSQSEETRVWHRRDGKWLNVHYHCSGAPAAPL
;
A
#
# COMPACT_ATOMS: atom_id res chain seq x y z
N HIS A 1 6.27 -31.26 -6.49
CA HIS A 1 7.63 -30.69 -6.52
C HIS A 1 7.65 -29.31 -5.91
N CYS A 2 6.89 -28.33 -6.42
CA CYS A 2 6.83 -27.00 -5.77
C CYS A 2 6.34 -27.07 -4.32
N ILE A 3 5.17 -27.67 -4.07
CA ILE A 3 4.64 -27.77 -2.69
C ILE A 3 5.54 -28.55 -1.75
N HIS A 4 6.30 -29.53 -2.26
CA HIS A 4 7.24 -30.31 -1.46
C HIS A 4 8.34 -29.42 -0.89
N GLN A 5 8.98 -28.62 -1.73
CA GLN A 5 10.03 -27.68 -1.32
C GLN A 5 9.50 -26.57 -0.39
N ILE A 6 8.25 -26.13 -0.61
CA ILE A 6 7.57 -25.18 0.28
C ILE A 6 7.38 -25.83 1.65
N LEU A 7 6.80 -27.03 1.71
CA LEU A 7 6.58 -27.75 2.96
C LEU A 7 7.90 -28.10 3.68
N GLU A 8 8.97 -28.43 2.96
CA GLU A 8 10.30 -28.63 3.55
C GLU A 8 10.79 -27.34 4.23
N SER A 9 10.64 -26.20 3.57
CA SER A 9 11.02 -24.90 4.12
C SER A 9 10.18 -24.55 5.36
N VAL A 10 8.86 -24.75 5.28
CA VAL A 10 7.93 -24.51 6.39
C VAL A 10 8.20 -25.43 7.56
N ASN A 11 8.43 -26.72 7.31
CA ASN A 11 8.77 -27.69 8.34
C ASN A 11 10.09 -27.30 9.04
N HIS A 12 11.08 -26.84 8.29
CA HIS A 12 12.34 -26.40 8.85
C HIS A 12 12.18 -25.21 9.79
N ILE A 13 11.43 -24.16 9.41
CA ILE A 13 11.20 -23.00 10.29
C ILE A 13 10.34 -23.38 11.50
N HIS A 14 9.37 -24.29 11.35
CA HIS A 14 8.55 -24.80 12.45
C HIS A 14 9.35 -25.61 13.47
N GLN A 15 10.39 -26.33 13.04
CA GLN A 15 11.33 -27.03 13.92
C GLN A 15 12.25 -26.08 14.71
N HIS A 16 12.42 -24.84 14.23
CA HIS A 16 13.17 -23.78 14.89
C HIS A 16 12.23 -22.79 15.60
N ASP A 17 10.98 -23.20 15.86
CA ASP A 17 9.95 -22.40 16.52
C ASP A 17 9.69 -21.04 15.87
N ILE A 18 9.81 -20.96 14.55
CA ILE A 18 9.50 -19.77 13.76
C ILE A 18 8.19 -19.99 12.99
N VAL A 19 7.30 -19.00 13.04
CA VAL A 19 6.06 -18.96 12.25
C VAL A 19 6.13 -17.79 11.28
N HIS A 20 5.92 -18.04 9.98
CA HIS A 20 6.12 -17.01 8.95
C HIS A 20 4.97 -15.99 8.89
N ARG A 21 3.71 -16.44 9.03
CA ARG A 21 2.47 -15.63 9.04
C ARG A 21 2.11 -14.87 7.76
N ASP A 22 2.93 -14.94 6.72
CA ASP A 22 2.68 -14.25 5.44
C ASP A 22 3.14 -15.09 4.23
N LEU A 23 2.84 -16.39 4.28
CA LEU A 23 3.07 -17.27 3.14
C LEU A 23 2.11 -16.93 2.00
N LYS A 24 2.69 -16.58 0.85
CA LYS A 24 1.98 -16.18 -0.37
C LYS A 24 2.90 -16.32 -1.59
N PRO A 25 2.37 -16.32 -2.83
CA PRO A 25 3.18 -16.47 -4.04
C PRO A 25 4.32 -15.45 -4.20
N GLU A 26 4.19 -14.25 -3.66
CA GLU A 26 5.23 -13.21 -3.62
C GLU A 26 6.50 -13.66 -2.89
N ASN A 27 6.30 -14.46 -1.84
CA ASN A 27 7.34 -14.88 -0.90
C ASN A 27 7.94 -16.25 -1.30
N LEU A 28 7.62 -16.73 -2.51
CA LEU A 28 8.10 -17.98 -3.09
C LEU A 28 8.89 -17.70 -4.36
N LEU A 29 10.22 -17.70 -4.23
CA LEU A 29 11.14 -17.33 -5.30
C LEU A 29 11.82 -18.56 -5.91
N LEU A 30 12.22 -18.46 -7.18
CA LEU A 30 13.10 -19.45 -7.79
C LEU A 30 14.57 -19.01 -7.64
N ALA A 31 15.43 -19.93 -7.20
CA ALA A 31 16.84 -19.66 -6.94
C ALA A 31 17.61 -19.18 -8.19
N SER A 32 17.16 -19.57 -9.38
CA SER A 32 17.73 -19.13 -10.65
C SER A 32 16.72 -19.28 -11.79
N LYS A 33 17.09 -18.83 -13.00
CA LYS A 33 16.32 -19.04 -14.24
C LYS A 33 16.57 -20.41 -14.88
N CYS A 34 17.44 -21.24 -14.30
CA CYS A 34 17.79 -22.54 -14.86
C CYS A 34 16.64 -23.55 -14.70
N LYS A 35 16.56 -24.54 -15.61
CA LYS A 35 15.62 -25.65 -15.46
C LYS A 35 15.91 -26.39 -14.15
N GLY A 36 14.86 -26.67 -13.37
CA GLY A 36 14.98 -27.35 -12.09
C GLY A 36 15.48 -26.48 -10.93
N ALA A 37 15.48 -25.15 -11.07
CA ALA A 37 15.82 -24.26 -9.96
C ALA A 37 14.94 -24.51 -8.73
N ALA A 38 15.56 -24.52 -7.55
CA ALA A 38 14.87 -24.71 -6.29
C ALA A 38 13.94 -23.54 -5.95
N VAL A 39 12.83 -23.83 -5.29
CA VAL A 39 11.93 -22.86 -4.66
C VAL A 39 12.54 -22.45 -3.32
N LYS A 40 12.60 -21.15 -3.05
CA LYS A 40 13.10 -20.56 -1.81
C LYS A 40 12.02 -19.68 -1.18
N LEU A 41 11.81 -19.90 0.11
CA LEU A 41 10.98 -19.03 0.95
C LEU A 41 11.73 -17.72 1.25
N ALA A 42 11.02 -16.59 1.20
CA ALA A 42 11.57 -15.26 1.40
C ALA A 42 10.63 -14.38 2.24
N ASP A 43 11.15 -13.24 2.71
CA ASP A 43 10.42 -12.19 3.46
C ASP A 43 9.82 -12.63 4.81
N PHE A 44 10.68 -12.62 5.83
CA PHE A 44 10.31 -12.91 7.22
C PHE A 44 9.88 -11.66 7.99
N GLY A 45 9.50 -10.56 7.32
CA GLY A 45 9.18 -9.28 7.98
C GLY A 45 8.01 -9.34 8.97
N LEU A 46 7.12 -10.34 8.82
CA LEU A 46 6.00 -10.61 9.74
C LEU A 46 6.22 -11.87 10.59
N ALA A 47 7.38 -12.52 10.51
CA ALA A 47 7.65 -13.74 11.24
C ALA A 47 7.71 -13.51 12.75
N ILE A 48 7.42 -14.55 13.52
CA ILE A 48 7.50 -14.55 14.98
C ILE A 48 8.20 -15.81 15.47
N GLU A 49 8.79 -15.70 16.65
CA GLU A 49 9.24 -16.84 17.43
C GLU A 49 8.11 -17.28 18.36
N VAL A 50 7.91 -18.60 18.45
CA VAL A 50 7.00 -19.24 19.39
C VAL A 50 7.82 -20.09 20.37
N GLN A 51 7.19 -20.63 21.42
CA GLN A 51 7.86 -21.57 22.33
C GLN A 51 7.27 -22.96 22.16
N GLY A 52 7.95 -23.82 21.39
CA GLY A 52 7.43 -25.14 21.04
C GLY A 52 6.05 -25.07 20.39
N GLU A 53 5.07 -25.75 20.99
CA GLU A 53 3.68 -25.80 20.51
C GLU A 53 2.74 -24.81 21.21
N GLN A 54 3.28 -23.87 22.00
CA GLN A 54 2.46 -22.85 22.65
C GLN A 54 1.83 -21.92 21.63
N GLN A 55 0.54 -21.61 21.84
CA GLN A 55 -0.22 -20.65 21.05
C GLN A 55 -0.46 -19.40 21.86
N ALA A 56 -0.33 -18.24 21.23
CA ALA A 56 -0.62 -16.95 21.84
C ALA A 56 -1.25 -16.01 20.81
N TRP A 57 -1.75 -14.87 21.29
CA TRP A 57 -2.21 -13.81 20.40
C TRP A 57 -1.04 -12.91 20.01
N PHE A 58 -0.57 -13.05 18.77
CA PHE A 58 0.56 -12.28 18.23
C PHE A 58 0.13 -11.09 17.36
N GLY A 59 -1.13 -10.66 17.50
CA GLY A 59 -1.72 -9.59 16.70
C GLY A 59 -2.27 -10.04 15.35
N PHE A 60 -2.94 -9.11 14.67
CA PHE A 60 -3.52 -9.32 13.35
C PHE A 60 -2.51 -8.92 12.27
N ALA A 61 -1.94 -9.90 11.56
CA ALA A 61 -0.96 -9.69 10.51
C ALA A 61 -1.10 -10.75 9.41
N GLY A 62 -0.71 -10.39 8.18
CA GLY A 62 -0.74 -11.26 7.00
C GLY A 62 -1.61 -10.73 5.87
N THR A 63 -1.55 -11.39 4.72
CA THR A 63 -2.29 -10.99 3.51
C THR A 63 -3.72 -11.57 3.52
N PRO A 64 -4.79 -10.76 3.33
CA PRO A 64 -6.20 -11.16 3.55
C PRO A 64 -6.64 -12.53 3.01
N GLY A 65 -6.29 -12.87 1.77
CA GLY A 65 -6.68 -14.14 1.14
C GLY A 65 -5.93 -15.38 1.63
N TYR A 66 -4.91 -15.21 2.47
CA TYR A 66 -4.07 -16.28 3.04
C TYR A 66 -4.19 -16.35 4.58
N LEU A 67 -4.94 -15.43 5.19
CA LEU A 67 -5.21 -15.44 6.64
C LEU A 67 -6.00 -16.70 7.03
N SER A 68 -5.62 -17.30 8.16
CA SER A 68 -6.32 -18.46 8.70
C SER A 68 -7.53 -18.05 9.55
N PRO A 69 -8.51 -18.96 9.74
CA PRO A 69 -9.73 -18.68 10.50
C PRO A 69 -9.47 -18.21 11.93
N GLU A 70 -8.51 -18.82 12.62
CA GLU A 70 -8.16 -18.49 14.00
C GLU A 70 -7.60 -17.06 14.15
N VAL A 71 -6.82 -16.57 13.17
CA VAL A 71 -6.35 -15.17 13.15
C VAL A 71 -7.54 -14.21 12.99
N LEU A 72 -8.48 -14.53 12.11
CA LEU A 72 -9.68 -13.72 11.86
C LEU A 72 -10.67 -13.73 13.04
N ARG A 73 -10.69 -14.81 13.83
CA ARG A 73 -11.49 -14.93 15.06
C ARG A 73 -10.85 -14.26 16.26
N LYS A 74 -9.58 -13.86 16.13
CA LYS A 74 -8.76 -13.34 17.23
C LYS A 74 -8.46 -14.38 18.30
N ASP A 75 -8.41 -15.65 17.90
CA ASP A 75 -8.02 -16.76 18.77
C ASP A 75 -6.48 -16.80 18.89
N PRO A 76 -5.91 -17.34 19.98
CA PRO A 76 -4.50 -17.69 20.03
C PRO A 76 -4.11 -18.60 18.86
N TYR A 77 -2.93 -18.38 18.29
CA TYR A 77 -2.48 -19.14 17.13
C TYR A 77 -0.98 -19.44 17.20
N GLY A 78 -0.47 -20.22 16.24
CA GLY A 78 0.93 -20.62 16.14
C GLY A 78 1.23 -21.23 14.77
N LYS A 79 2.12 -22.23 14.72
CA LYS A 79 2.56 -22.93 13.49
C LYS A 79 1.45 -23.31 12.49
N PRO A 80 0.22 -23.72 12.89
CA PRO A 80 -0.82 -24.10 11.94
C PRO A 80 -1.28 -23.02 10.95
N VAL A 81 -1.06 -21.72 11.24
CA VAL A 81 -1.45 -20.63 10.32
C VAL A 81 -0.71 -20.72 8.98
N ASP A 82 0.55 -21.16 9.00
CA ASP A 82 1.37 -21.32 7.79
C ASP A 82 0.86 -22.49 6.94
N ILE A 83 0.31 -23.54 7.57
CA ILE A 83 -0.25 -24.68 6.84
C ILE A 83 -1.55 -24.31 6.12
N TRP A 84 -2.38 -23.46 6.73
CA TRP A 84 -3.56 -22.92 6.05
C TRP A 84 -3.16 -22.18 4.77
N ALA A 85 -2.17 -21.29 4.87
CA ALA A 85 -1.63 -20.57 3.73
C ALA A 85 -1.05 -21.51 2.66
N CYS A 86 -0.37 -22.60 3.06
CA CYS A 86 0.07 -23.64 2.14
C CYS A 86 -1.10 -24.32 1.40
N GLY A 87 -2.23 -24.54 2.06
CA GLY A 87 -3.45 -25.06 1.44
C GLY A 87 -4.00 -24.12 0.36
N VAL A 88 -4.06 -22.81 0.66
CA VAL A 88 -4.45 -21.77 -0.30
C VAL A 88 -3.51 -21.75 -1.50
N ILE A 89 -2.19 -21.80 -1.26
CA ILE A 89 -1.17 -21.83 -2.31
C ILE A 89 -1.30 -23.09 -3.17
N LEU A 90 -1.49 -24.26 -2.55
CA LEU A 90 -1.65 -25.53 -3.26
C LEU A 90 -2.89 -25.51 -4.17
N TYR A 91 -4.01 -24.97 -3.69
CA TYR A 91 -5.21 -24.78 -4.50
C TYR A 91 -4.90 -23.94 -5.75
N ILE A 92 -4.26 -22.78 -5.57
CA ILE A 92 -3.87 -21.89 -6.68
C ILE A 92 -2.91 -22.58 -7.65
N LEU A 93 -1.95 -23.38 -7.16
CA LEU A 93 -1.01 -24.09 -8.01
C LEU A 93 -1.68 -25.13 -8.93
N LEU A 94 -2.85 -25.66 -8.55
CA LEU A 94 -3.56 -26.67 -9.33
C LEU A 94 -4.52 -26.08 -10.38
N VAL A 95 -5.20 -24.99 -10.06
CA VAL A 95 -6.26 -24.42 -10.93
C VAL A 95 -6.09 -22.95 -11.31
N GLY A 96 -5.15 -22.24 -10.68
CA GLY A 96 -4.78 -20.88 -11.07
C GLY A 96 -5.66 -19.77 -10.48
N TYR A 97 -6.63 -20.08 -9.62
CA TYR A 97 -7.46 -19.11 -8.88
C TYR A 97 -7.52 -19.48 -7.38
N PRO A 98 -7.79 -18.51 -6.48
CA PRO A 98 -7.81 -18.75 -5.04
C PRO A 98 -9.10 -19.45 -4.57
N PRO A 99 -9.06 -20.23 -3.48
CA PRO A 99 -10.24 -20.89 -2.89
C PRO A 99 -11.20 -19.93 -2.20
N PHE A 100 -10.72 -18.77 -1.76
CA PHE A 100 -11.52 -17.73 -1.11
C PHE A 100 -11.30 -16.41 -1.83
N TRP A 101 -12.38 -15.77 -2.25
CA TRP A 101 -12.31 -14.48 -2.93
C TRP A 101 -13.64 -13.75 -2.83
N ASP A 102 -13.56 -12.47 -2.48
CA ASP A 102 -14.65 -11.52 -2.58
C ASP A 102 -14.05 -10.12 -2.79
N GLU A 103 -14.82 -9.19 -3.35
CA GLU A 103 -14.45 -7.78 -3.43
C GLU A 103 -14.62 -7.08 -2.08
N ASP A 104 -15.62 -7.50 -1.31
CA ASP A 104 -15.84 -7.07 0.05
C ASP A 104 -14.97 -7.91 1.01
N GLN A 105 -14.01 -7.25 1.67
CA GLN A 105 -13.13 -7.90 2.64
C GLN A 105 -13.89 -8.58 3.78
N HIS A 106 -15.03 -8.03 4.20
CA HIS A 106 -15.83 -8.63 5.26
C HIS A 106 -16.41 -9.98 4.82
N LYS A 107 -16.92 -10.06 3.59
CA LYS A 107 -17.43 -11.32 3.02
C LYS A 107 -16.31 -12.33 2.80
N LEU A 108 -15.16 -11.89 2.30
CA LEU A 108 -13.96 -12.73 2.22
C LEU A 108 -13.61 -13.35 3.57
N TYR A 109 -13.59 -12.54 4.64
CA TYR A 109 -13.31 -13.03 5.99
C TYR A 109 -14.39 -13.98 6.51
N GLN A 110 -15.65 -13.80 6.13
CA GLN A 110 -16.72 -14.75 6.45
C GLN A 110 -16.51 -16.09 5.74
N GLN A 111 -16.17 -16.09 4.45
CA GLN A 111 -15.86 -17.31 3.69
C GLN A 111 -14.70 -18.09 4.33
N ILE A 112 -13.60 -17.40 4.66
CA ILE A 112 -12.43 -18.01 5.31
C ILE A 112 -12.82 -18.60 6.66
N LYS A 113 -13.52 -17.83 7.52
CA LYS A 113 -13.96 -18.32 8.83
C LYS A 113 -14.92 -19.52 8.75
N ALA A 114 -15.71 -19.61 7.69
CA ALA A 114 -16.61 -20.73 7.44
C ALA A 114 -15.90 -21.92 6.76
N GLY A 115 -14.67 -21.75 6.28
CA GLY A 115 -14.01 -22.72 5.41
C GLY A 115 -14.80 -23.00 4.13
N ALA A 116 -15.50 -21.98 3.62
CA ALA A 116 -16.38 -22.10 2.47
C ALA A 116 -15.57 -22.02 1.16
N TYR A 117 -15.06 -23.16 0.70
CA TYR A 117 -14.47 -23.35 -0.62
C TYR A 117 -14.99 -24.67 -1.20
N ASP A 118 -14.88 -24.81 -2.52
CA ASP A 118 -15.31 -25.98 -3.26
C ASP A 118 -14.28 -26.36 -4.35
N PHE A 119 -14.58 -27.43 -5.08
CA PHE A 119 -13.78 -27.93 -6.20
C PHE A 119 -14.66 -27.96 -7.46
N PRO A 120 -14.93 -26.79 -8.07
CA PRO A 120 -15.90 -26.68 -9.14
C PRO A 120 -15.45 -27.39 -10.42
N SER A 121 -16.42 -27.94 -11.14
CA SER A 121 -16.22 -28.47 -12.49
C SER A 121 -16.17 -27.32 -13.51
N PRO A 122 -15.44 -27.47 -14.63
CA PRO A 122 -14.74 -28.69 -15.06
C PRO A 122 -13.29 -28.81 -14.59
N GLU A 123 -12.67 -27.74 -14.08
CA GLU A 123 -11.21 -27.69 -13.88
C GLU A 123 -10.74 -28.71 -12.84
N TRP A 124 -11.56 -28.96 -11.82
CA TRP A 124 -11.27 -29.92 -10.75
C TRP A 124 -11.62 -31.37 -11.08
N ASP A 125 -12.32 -31.66 -12.18
CA ASP A 125 -12.71 -33.03 -12.53
C ASP A 125 -11.48 -33.89 -12.85
N THR A 126 -10.45 -33.26 -13.43
CA THR A 126 -9.18 -33.91 -13.77
C THR A 126 -8.18 -33.93 -12.62
N VAL A 127 -8.48 -33.28 -11.49
CA VAL A 127 -7.59 -33.20 -10.33
C VAL A 127 -7.78 -34.42 -9.44
N THR A 128 -6.67 -35.08 -9.08
CA THR A 128 -6.71 -36.36 -8.37
C THR A 128 -7.36 -36.22 -6.99
N PRO A 129 -8.10 -37.24 -6.52
CA PRO A 129 -8.72 -37.23 -5.19
C PRO A 129 -7.71 -36.97 -4.06
N GLU A 130 -6.48 -37.44 -4.20
CA GLU A 130 -5.42 -37.27 -3.21
C GLU A 130 -4.93 -35.82 -3.13
N ALA A 131 -4.98 -35.08 -4.24
CA ALA A 131 -4.68 -33.64 -4.23
C ALA A 131 -5.76 -32.88 -3.45
N LYS A 132 -7.03 -33.18 -3.74
CA LYS A 132 -8.20 -32.61 -3.04
C LYS A 132 -8.16 -32.96 -1.56
N ASN A 133 -7.81 -34.20 -1.23
CA ASN A 133 -7.68 -34.66 0.15
C ASN A 133 -6.60 -33.89 0.93
N LEU A 134 -5.43 -33.68 0.33
CA LEU A 134 -4.38 -32.88 0.96
C LEU A 134 -4.83 -31.43 1.20
N ILE A 135 -5.50 -30.82 0.22
CA ILE A 135 -6.08 -29.48 0.37
C ILE A 135 -7.07 -29.45 1.54
N ASN A 136 -7.97 -30.44 1.64
CA ASN A 136 -8.93 -30.52 2.75
C ASN A 136 -8.24 -30.61 4.11
N GLN A 137 -7.15 -31.37 4.21
CA GLN A 137 -6.37 -31.51 5.44
C GLN A 137 -5.63 -30.21 5.83
N MET A 138 -5.18 -29.42 4.84
CA MET A 138 -4.54 -28.11 5.06
C MET A 138 -5.56 -27.00 5.37
N LEU A 139 -6.70 -26.98 4.68
CA LEU A 139 -7.78 -26.01 4.85
C LEU A 139 -8.80 -26.46 5.92
N THR A 140 -8.34 -27.24 6.91
CA THR A 140 -9.13 -27.61 8.07
C THR A 140 -9.26 -26.43 9.03
N ILE A 141 -10.51 -26.07 9.36
CA ILE A 141 -10.83 -24.86 10.15
C ILE A 141 -10.24 -24.93 11.56
N ASN A 142 -10.33 -26.08 12.22
CA ASN A 142 -9.78 -26.26 13.56
C ASN A 142 -8.26 -26.48 13.47
N PRO A 143 -7.42 -25.55 13.96
CA PRO A 143 -5.96 -25.66 13.82
C PRO A 143 -5.38 -26.91 14.52
N ALA A 144 -6.01 -27.41 15.58
CA ALA A 144 -5.56 -28.64 16.26
C ALA A 144 -5.82 -29.92 15.46
N LYS A 145 -6.73 -29.87 14.47
CA LYS A 145 -7.01 -30.98 13.54
C LYS A 145 -6.35 -30.79 12.17
N ARG A 146 -5.74 -29.63 11.93
CA ARG A 146 -5.07 -29.30 10.67
C ARG A 146 -3.78 -30.10 10.59
N ILE A 147 -3.50 -30.65 9.42
CA ILE A 147 -2.27 -31.40 9.17
C ILE A 147 -1.03 -30.54 9.49
N THR A 148 0.04 -31.15 10.00
CA THR A 148 1.32 -30.45 10.20
C THR A 148 2.19 -30.49 8.93
N ALA A 149 3.24 -29.66 8.86
CA ALA A 149 4.17 -29.68 7.72
C ALA A 149 4.83 -31.08 7.55
N ASP A 150 5.29 -31.67 8.66
CA ASP A 150 5.88 -33.03 8.68
C ASP A 150 4.88 -34.10 8.18
N GLN A 151 3.62 -34.04 8.63
CA GLN A 151 2.59 -34.96 8.16
C GLN A 151 2.27 -34.74 6.68
N ALA A 152 2.20 -33.49 6.23
CA ALA A 152 1.93 -33.16 4.82
C ALA A 152 3.04 -33.63 3.88
N LEU A 153 4.31 -33.58 4.30
CA LEU A 153 5.45 -34.14 3.56
C LEU A 153 5.32 -35.66 3.35
N LYS A 154 4.69 -36.36 4.30
CA LYS A 154 4.44 -37.81 4.25
C LYS A 154 3.18 -38.19 3.49
N HIS A 155 2.35 -37.22 3.10
CA HIS A 155 1.10 -37.48 2.39
C HIS A 155 1.36 -38.14 1.02
N PRO A 156 0.59 -39.17 0.60
CA PRO A 156 0.85 -39.92 -0.64
C PRO A 156 0.99 -39.05 -1.89
N TRP A 157 0.18 -38.00 -2.00
CA TRP A 157 0.26 -37.06 -3.12
C TRP A 157 1.60 -36.30 -3.22
N VAL A 158 2.29 -36.13 -2.09
CA VAL A 158 3.57 -35.44 -2.00
C VAL A 158 4.73 -36.41 -2.14
N CYS A 159 4.75 -37.50 -1.36
CA CYS A 159 5.87 -38.44 -1.28
C CYS A 159 5.87 -39.51 -2.40
N GLN A 160 4.72 -39.87 -2.96
CA GLN A 160 4.59 -40.89 -4.02
C GLN A 160 4.18 -40.26 -5.36
N ARG A 161 4.77 -39.09 -5.66
CA ARG A 161 4.33 -38.25 -6.78
C ARG A 161 4.34 -38.97 -8.12
N SER A 162 5.33 -39.82 -8.38
CA SER A 162 5.46 -40.58 -9.64
C SER A 162 4.26 -41.50 -9.92
N THR A 163 3.52 -41.89 -8.88
CA THR A 163 2.45 -42.88 -8.95
C THR A 163 1.08 -42.25 -8.72
N VAL A 164 1.00 -41.20 -7.90
CA VAL A 164 -0.27 -40.63 -7.40
C VAL A 164 -0.63 -39.30 -8.07
N ALA A 165 0.35 -38.52 -8.53
CA ALA A 165 0.05 -37.23 -9.17
C ALA A 165 -0.17 -37.39 -10.68
N SER A 166 -1.23 -36.78 -11.20
CA SER A 166 -1.47 -36.73 -12.64
C SER A 166 -0.30 -36.05 -13.38
N MET A 167 0.13 -36.65 -14.48
CA MET A 167 1.16 -36.13 -15.38
C MET A 167 0.59 -35.29 -16.54
N MET A 168 -0.73 -35.06 -16.55
CA MET A 168 -1.37 -34.27 -17.62
C MET A 168 -0.93 -32.80 -17.54
N HIS A 169 -0.56 -32.25 -18.70
CA HIS A 169 -0.34 -30.82 -18.83
C HIS A 169 -1.69 -30.09 -18.82
N ARG A 170 -1.89 -29.16 -17.88
CA ARG A 170 -3.12 -28.37 -17.75
C ARG A 170 -2.93 -26.96 -18.30
N GLN A 171 -3.29 -26.76 -19.55
CA GLN A 171 -3.13 -25.47 -20.23
C GLN A 171 -4.04 -24.38 -19.63
N GLU A 172 -5.29 -24.71 -19.30
CA GLU A 172 -6.25 -23.79 -18.67
C GLU A 172 -5.73 -23.25 -17.33
N THR A 173 -5.15 -24.10 -16.48
CA THR A 173 -4.49 -23.70 -15.23
C THR A 173 -3.42 -22.64 -15.48
N VAL A 174 -2.59 -22.80 -16.52
CA VAL A 174 -1.52 -21.86 -16.84
C VAL A 174 -2.09 -20.49 -17.24
N GLU A 175 -3.18 -20.47 -18.00
CA GLU A 175 -3.84 -19.23 -18.42
C GLU A 175 -4.51 -18.50 -17.24
N CYS A 176 -5.24 -19.24 -16.40
CA CYS A 176 -5.81 -18.71 -15.16
C CYS A 176 -4.72 -18.16 -14.24
N LEU A 177 -3.61 -18.89 -14.08
CA LEU A 177 -2.48 -18.46 -13.25
C LEU A 177 -1.81 -17.19 -13.82
N ARG A 178 -1.75 -17.02 -15.15
CA ARG A 178 -1.26 -15.78 -15.77
C ARG A 178 -2.19 -14.60 -15.46
N LYS A 179 -3.51 -14.77 -15.61
CA LYS A 179 -4.51 -13.74 -15.26
C LYS A 179 -4.46 -13.39 -13.78
N PHE A 180 -4.40 -14.39 -12.91
CA PHE A 180 -4.25 -14.22 -11.47
C PHE A 180 -2.98 -13.46 -11.12
N ASN A 181 -1.83 -13.86 -11.69
CA ASN A 181 -0.58 -13.16 -11.46
C ASN A 181 -0.60 -11.73 -11.99
N ALA A 182 -1.24 -11.45 -13.13
CA ALA A 182 -1.39 -10.09 -13.64
C ALA A 182 -2.26 -9.23 -12.71
N ARG A 183 -3.44 -9.72 -12.30
CA ARG A 183 -4.34 -9.03 -11.36
C ARG A 183 -3.66 -8.80 -10.02
N ARG A 184 -2.95 -9.80 -9.50
CA ARG A 184 -2.21 -9.75 -8.24
C ARG A 184 -1.01 -8.82 -8.32
N LYS A 185 -0.18 -8.89 -9.36
CA LYS A 185 0.95 -7.97 -9.55
C LYS A 185 0.46 -6.54 -9.74
N LEU A 186 -0.67 -6.32 -10.40
CA LEU A 186 -1.27 -4.99 -10.49
C LEU A 186 -1.69 -4.50 -9.10
N LYS A 187 -2.47 -5.28 -8.33
CA LYS A 187 -2.88 -4.96 -6.94
C LYS A 187 -1.69 -4.81 -5.97
N GLY A 188 -0.67 -5.65 -6.10
CA GLY A 188 0.52 -5.66 -5.27
C GLY A 188 1.51 -4.56 -5.64
N ALA A 189 1.69 -4.25 -6.92
CA ALA A 189 2.46 -3.10 -7.37
C ALA A 189 1.75 -1.79 -7.05
N ILE A 190 0.41 -1.76 -6.98
CA ILE A 190 -0.34 -0.64 -6.40
C ILE A 190 0.10 -0.43 -4.95
N LEU A 191 -0.02 -1.46 -4.12
CA LEU A 191 0.33 -1.39 -2.70
C LEU A 191 1.84 -1.16 -2.45
N THR A 192 2.71 -1.72 -3.31
CA THR A 192 4.17 -1.59 -3.23
C THR A 192 4.63 -0.24 -3.77
N THR A 193 3.98 0.33 -4.79
CA THR A 193 4.23 1.73 -5.16
C THR A 193 3.86 2.61 -3.97
N MET A 194 2.70 2.37 -3.35
CA MET A 194 2.26 2.96 -2.06
C MET A 194 3.18 2.70 -0.84
N LEU A 195 4.24 1.89 -0.97
CA LEU A 195 5.22 1.51 0.08
C LEU A 195 6.67 1.82 -0.28
N VAL A 196 7.02 1.87 -1.57
CA VAL A 196 8.38 2.10 -2.07
C VAL A 196 8.63 3.59 -2.27
N SER A 197 7.62 4.37 -2.67
CA SER A 197 7.75 5.83 -2.56
C SER A 197 8.01 6.22 -1.09
N ARG A 198 7.46 5.47 -0.11
CA ARG A 198 7.79 5.58 1.33
C ARG A 198 9.24 5.28 1.73
N ASN A 199 9.90 4.30 1.11
CA ASN A 199 11.24 3.87 1.53
C ASN A 199 12.39 4.54 0.77
N PHE A 200 12.17 4.99 -0.47
CA PHE A 200 13.23 5.64 -1.25
C PHE A 200 13.59 7.02 -0.69
N SER A 201 12.63 7.74 -0.10
CA SER A 201 12.88 8.98 0.64
C SER A 201 13.69 8.78 1.93
N ALA A 202 13.55 7.64 2.61
CA ALA A 202 14.35 7.31 3.79
C ALA A 202 15.82 6.97 3.45
N ALA A 203 16.07 6.32 2.31
CA ALA A 203 17.42 5.93 1.89
C ALA A 203 18.27 7.11 1.36
N LYS A 204 17.64 8.10 0.70
CA LYS A 204 18.32 9.31 0.20
C LYS A 204 18.88 10.19 1.33
N SER A 205 18.22 10.18 2.50
CA SER A 205 18.67 10.83 3.75
C SER A 205 19.94 10.20 4.35
N LEU A 206 20.15 8.89 4.16
CA LEU A 206 21.30 8.17 4.73
C LEU A 206 22.54 8.21 3.82
N LEU A 207 22.36 8.27 2.50
CA LEU A 207 23.48 8.36 1.54
C LEU A 207 24.10 9.76 1.50
N ASN A 208 23.34 10.82 1.77
CA ASN A 208 23.88 12.17 1.93
C ASN A 208 24.63 12.40 3.26
N LYS A 209 24.64 11.41 4.18
CA LYS A 209 25.34 11.50 5.48
C LYS A 209 26.78 11.01 5.48
N LYS A 210 27.29 10.40 4.40
CA LYS A 210 28.69 9.91 4.31
C LYS A 210 29.67 10.83 3.58
N SER A 211 29.25 12.01 3.15
CA SER A 211 30.12 13.00 2.51
C SER A 211 30.38 14.27 3.33
N ASP A 212 30.06 14.31 4.63
CA ASP A 212 30.42 15.49 5.44
C ASP A 212 30.75 15.15 6.90
N GLY A 213 31.92 14.52 7.08
CA GLY A 213 32.58 14.36 8.38
C GLY A 213 33.66 15.43 8.57
N GLY A 214 33.26 16.69 8.76
CA GLY A 214 34.17 17.81 9.04
C GLY A 214 34.88 17.68 10.38
N VAL A 215 36.21 17.50 10.31
CA VAL A 215 37.17 17.43 11.42
C VAL A 215 37.21 18.72 12.25
N LYS A 216 37.06 18.62 13.59
CA LYS A 216 37.46 19.68 14.54
C LYS A 216 38.99 19.69 14.72
N LYS A 217 39.64 20.79 14.32
CA LYS A 217 41.07 21.07 14.61
C LYS A 217 41.32 21.29 16.11
N ARG A 218 42.21 20.50 16.70
CA ARG A 218 43.09 20.89 17.83
C ARG A 218 44.54 20.75 17.36
N LYS A 219 45.39 21.74 17.68
CA LYS A 219 46.81 21.80 17.32
C LYS A 219 47.65 20.84 18.18
N SER A 220 48.47 20.01 17.55
CA SER A 220 49.88 19.76 17.92
C SER A 220 50.63 18.97 16.83
N SER A 221 51.69 19.59 16.30
CA SER A 221 52.97 19.01 15.81
C SER A 221 53.03 17.97 14.67
N SER A 222 53.98 18.27 13.76
CA SER A 222 54.82 17.43 12.87
C SER A 222 54.22 16.82 11.58
N SER A 223 54.66 17.41 10.46
CA SER A 223 55.28 16.83 9.22
C SER A 223 54.58 15.65 8.52
N VAL A 224 54.47 15.49 7.18
CA VAL A 224 55.29 15.84 6.01
C VAL A 224 54.38 15.75 4.75
N HIS A 225 54.75 16.45 3.67
CA HIS A 225 54.27 16.45 2.27
C HIS A 225 53.40 15.31 1.71
N LEU A 226 52.45 15.64 0.81
CA LEU A 226 52.60 15.42 -0.65
C LEU A 226 51.58 16.25 -1.48
N MET A 227 52.09 16.89 -2.54
CA MET A 227 51.36 17.56 -3.64
C MET A 227 50.44 16.58 -4.40
N VAL A 228 49.38 16.99 -5.10
CA VAL A 228 49.35 17.52 -6.48
C VAL A 228 47.92 18.05 -6.74
N SER A 229 47.70 19.36 -6.85
CA SER A 229 47.49 20.16 -8.07
C SER A 229 46.51 19.62 -9.12
N LEU A 230 45.44 20.39 -9.38
CA LEU A 230 45.01 20.97 -10.67
C LEU A 230 43.60 21.57 -10.46
N ALA A 231 43.50 22.86 -10.15
CA ALA A 231 43.42 23.99 -11.09
C ALA A 231 42.03 24.10 -11.77
N CYS A 232 41.19 24.94 -11.16
CA CYS A 232 40.12 25.69 -11.80
C CYS A 232 40.73 26.80 -12.67
N PRO A 233 39.99 27.35 -13.66
CA PRO A 233 40.04 28.79 -13.86
C PRO A 233 38.66 29.45 -13.75
N PRO A 234 38.60 30.73 -13.35
CA PRO A 234 37.36 31.34 -12.85
C PRO A 234 36.93 32.59 -13.66
N ILE A 235 35.84 33.25 -13.20
CA ILE A 235 35.47 34.67 -13.43
C ILE A 235 34.82 34.95 -14.82
N CYS A 236 33.68 35.64 -15.00
CA CYS A 236 33.18 36.88 -14.38
C CYS A 236 31.64 37.06 -14.58
N PRO A 237 30.99 37.99 -13.86
CA PRO A 237 29.54 38.28 -13.91
C PRO A 237 29.18 39.60 -14.64
N LEU A 238 27.87 39.85 -14.71
CA LEU A 238 27.15 41.14 -14.69
C LEU A 238 26.36 41.62 -15.95
N HIS A 239 25.19 42.19 -15.59
CA HIS A 239 24.39 43.26 -16.19
C HIS A 239 23.20 42.95 -17.12
N ALA A 240 22.01 43.05 -16.51
CA ALA A 240 20.90 43.95 -16.82
C ALA A 240 20.72 44.48 -18.26
N ALA A 241 19.53 44.27 -18.82
CA ALA A 241 18.85 45.27 -19.65
C ALA A 241 17.33 45.05 -19.65
N CYS A 242 16.62 46.09 -19.25
CA CYS A 242 15.19 46.28 -19.36
C CYS A 242 14.85 46.70 -20.80
N ALA A 243 13.90 46.08 -21.49
CA ALA A 243 13.32 46.63 -22.72
C ALA A 243 11.87 46.16 -22.97
N ARG A 244 10.99 47.17 -22.93
CA ARG A 244 9.65 47.40 -23.47
C ARG A 244 8.94 46.33 -24.33
N LEU A 245 7.64 46.21 -24.03
CA LEU A 245 6.52 45.75 -24.86
C LEU A 245 6.49 46.36 -26.28
N PRO A 246 5.84 45.69 -27.25
CA PRO A 246 4.47 46.11 -27.59
C PRO A 246 3.46 44.96 -27.73
N ALA A 247 2.18 45.33 -27.59
CA ALA A 247 1.00 44.50 -27.75
C ALA A 247 0.73 44.06 -29.21
N THR A 248 0.07 42.90 -29.40
CA THR A 248 -1.19 42.74 -30.17
C THR A 248 -1.74 41.31 -30.18
N GLN A 249 -3.05 41.22 -29.93
CA GLN A 249 -4.09 40.34 -30.49
C GLN A 249 -4.24 38.85 -30.08
N ASN A 250 -5.31 38.63 -29.30
CA ASN A 250 -6.42 37.68 -29.45
C ASN A 250 -6.12 36.21 -29.77
N HIS A 251 -6.44 35.32 -28.81
CA HIS A 251 -7.40 34.24 -29.05
C HIS A 251 -8.13 33.87 -27.74
N SER A 252 -9.45 33.80 -27.86
CA SER A 252 -10.44 33.65 -26.80
C SER A 252 -10.41 32.28 -26.13
N ALA A 253 -10.43 32.25 -24.79
CA ALA A 253 -10.87 31.09 -24.02
C ALA A 253 -12.07 31.51 -23.16
N MET A 254 -13.21 30.90 -23.43
CA MET A 254 -14.47 31.09 -22.72
C MET A 254 -14.32 30.71 -21.25
N CYS A 255 -14.49 31.69 -20.37
CA CYS A 255 -14.74 31.48 -18.95
C CYS A 255 -16.23 31.11 -18.78
N VAL A 256 -16.51 29.83 -18.50
CA VAL A 256 -17.85 29.41 -18.08
C VAL A 256 -17.94 29.63 -16.57
N CYS A 257 -18.44 30.81 -16.20
CA CYS A 257 -18.82 31.13 -14.83
C CYS A 257 -20.10 30.36 -14.45
N PHE A 258 -20.02 29.42 -13.52
CA PHE A 258 -21.19 29.00 -12.74
C PHE A 258 -21.30 29.89 -11.50
N THR A 259 -22.05 30.97 -11.63
CA THR A 259 -22.67 31.64 -10.48
C THR A 259 -24.10 31.15 -10.37
N HIS A 260 -24.46 30.46 -9.28
CA HIS A 260 -25.77 30.65 -8.65
C HIS A 260 -25.70 30.34 -7.15
N PRO A 261 -26.25 31.22 -6.29
CA PRO A 261 -26.27 31.07 -4.84
C PRO A 261 -27.53 30.30 -4.41
N HIS A 262 -27.44 29.51 -3.33
CA HIS A 262 -28.51 29.20 -2.34
C HIS A 262 -28.28 27.81 -1.71
N CYS A 263 -27.56 27.77 -0.58
CA CYS A 263 -27.98 27.04 0.61
C CYS A 263 -27.01 27.32 1.78
N MET A 264 -27.34 28.36 2.54
CA MET A 264 -26.89 28.55 3.92
C MET A 264 -28.03 28.09 4.83
N SER A 265 -27.80 27.09 5.67
CA SER A 265 -28.40 26.98 7.01
C SER A 265 -27.66 25.91 7.85
N VAL A 266 -26.52 26.31 8.40
CA VAL A 266 -25.90 25.62 9.54
C VAL A 266 -26.64 26.07 10.80
N LEU A 267 -27.43 25.18 11.38
CA LEU A 267 -27.93 25.32 12.76
C LEU A 267 -26.81 24.87 13.71
N CYS A 268 -26.08 25.85 14.24
CA CYS A 268 -25.23 25.71 15.41
C CYS A 268 -26.02 25.16 16.61
N ARG A 269 -25.62 24.01 17.15
CA ARG A 269 -25.87 23.65 18.55
C ARG A 269 -24.53 23.40 19.24
N GLN A 270 -24.19 24.30 20.16
CA GLN A 270 -23.12 24.10 21.15
C GLN A 270 -23.46 22.93 22.08
N PRO A 271 -22.49 22.10 22.50
CA PRO A 271 -22.60 21.37 23.74
C PRO A 271 -21.94 22.14 24.88
N GLN A 272 -22.74 22.39 25.91
CA GLN A 272 -22.34 22.92 27.20
C GLN A 272 -21.35 22.00 27.92
N SER A 273 -20.40 22.62 28.60
CA SER A 273 -19.53 22.00 29.61
C SER A 273 -20.34 21.34 30.73
N ASN A 274 -19.94 20.16 31.16
CA ASN A 274 -20.24 19.69 32.52
C ASN A 274 -19.06 18.88 33.08
N ASN A 275 -18.41 19.48 34.08
CA ASN A 275 -17.45 18.86 34.97
C ASN A 275 -18.13 17.78 35.82
N LYS A 276 -17.55 16.57 35.88
CA LYS A 276 -17.59 15.72 37.08
C LYS A 276 -16.25 15.03 37.27
N ASN A 277 -15.60 15.39 38.38
CA ASN A 277 -14.44 14.73 38.96
C ASN A 277 -14.78 13.29 39.34
N SER A 278 -13.83 12.36 39.12
CA SER A 278 -13.66 11.18 39.96
C SER A 278 -12.19 10.78 39.99
N LEU A 279 -11.65 10.77 41.21
CA LEU A 279 -10.29 10.39 41.59
C LEU A 279 -10.13 8.87 41.56
N VAL A 280 -9.10 8.36 40.89
CA VAL A 280 -8.51 7.04 41.18
C VAL A 280 -6.98 7.16 41.01
N ASN A 281 -6.24 6.75 42.04
CA ASN A 281 -4.77 6.80 42.14
C ASN A 281 -4.07 5.68 41.33
N PRO A 282 -2.76 5.80 41.06
CA PRO A 282 -2.10 5.13 39.93
C PRO A 282 -1.52 3.76 40.26
N VAL A 283 -1.57 2.84 39.29
CA VAL A 283 -0.76 1.61 39.25
C VAL A 283 0.35 1.82 38.23
N GLN A 284 1.60 1.59 38.64
CA GLN A 284 2.80 1.65 37.80
C GLN A 284 2.77 0.54 36.74
N GLU A 285 2.79 0.91 35.46
CA GLU A 285 3.20 0.03 34.35
C GLU A 285 4.69 0.23 34.04
N PRO A 286 5.45 -0.84 33.75
CA PRO A 286 6.85 -0.74 33.34
C PRO A 286 6.98 -0.25 31.89
N ALA A 287 8.08 0.45 31.63
CA ALA A 287 8.37 1.18 30.39
C ALA A 287 8.23 0.36 29.09
N PRO A 288 7.74 0.96 27.98
CA PRO A 288 7.76 0.31 26.68
C PRO A 288 9.19 0.25 26.13
N LEU A 289 9.62 -0.96 25.79
CA LEU A 289 10.77 -1.22 24.92
C LEU A 289 10.59 -0.51 23.57
N GLN A 290 11.70 0.00 23.04
CA GLN A 290 11.79 0.77 21.80
C GLN A 290 11.05 0.09 20.65
N THR A 291 9.99 0.73 20.18
CA THR A 291 9.25 0.34 18.98
C THR A 291 10.08 0.64 17.74
N ALA A 292 10.23 -0.38 16.89
CA ALA A 292 10.71 -0.22 15.52
C ALA A 292 9.81 0.77 14.75
N MET A 293 10.41 1.66 13.97
CA MET A 293 9.69 2.68 13.21
C MET A 293 8.77 2.03 12.16
N GLU A 294 7.46 2.25 12.29
CA GLU A 294 6.51 1.93 11.23
C GLU A 294 6.66 2.89 10.03
N PRO A 295 6.55 2.38 8.79
CA PRO A 295 6.59 3.24 7.60
C PRO A 295 5.32 4.12 7.53
N GLN A 296 5.38 5.31 6.92
CA GLN A 296 4.29 6.31 6.85
C GLN A 296 3.09 5.89 5.96
N THR A 297 1.96 5.38 6.48
CA THR A 297 0.83 4.84 5.67
C THR A 297 -0.18 5.88 5.16
N THR A 298 -0.72 5.67 3.96
CA THR A 298 -1.97 6.29 3.45
C THR A 298 -3.08 5.24 3.41
N VAL A 299 -4.25 5.50 4.00
CA VAL A 299 -5.41 4.57 4.05
C VAL A 299 -6.65 5.21 3.44
N VAL A 300 -7.41 4.49 2.62
CA VAL A 300 -8.68 4.97 2.05
C VAL A 300 -9.87 4.33 2.78
N HIS A 301 -10.81 5.14 3.25
CA HIS A 301 -12.10 4.68 3.75
C HIS A 301 -13.24 5.20 2.87
N ASN A 302 -14.00 4.29 2.30
CA ASN A 302 -15.31 4.59 1.71
C ASN A 302 -16.37 4.41 2.81
N ALA A 303 -17.16 5.44 3.11
CA ALA A 303 -18.41 5.22 3.81
C ALA A 303 -19.31 4.32 2.95
N THR A 304 -19.90 3.30 3.55
CA THR A 304 -20.92 2.46 2.91
C THR A 304 -22.05 3.35 2.40
N ASP A 305 -22.28 3.36 1.08
CA ASP A 305 -23.42 4.04 0.47
C ASP A 305 -24.71 3.50 1.10
N GLY A 306 -25.32 4.33 1.94
CA GLY A 306 -26.62 4.07 2.53
C GLY A 306 -27.71 4.30 1.49
N ILE A 307 -27.90 3.33 0.58
CA ILE A 307 -29.10 3.25 -0.26
C ILE A 307 -29.95 2.10 0.27
N LYS A 308 -30.98 2.45 1.04
CA LYS A 308 -32.16 1.60 1.21
C LYS A 308 -32.94 1.65 -0.11
N GLY A 309 -32.93 0.56 -0.86
CA GLY A 309 -33.76 0.37 -2.05
C GLY A 309 -33.91 -1.12 -2.34
N SER A 310 -35.15 -1.54 -2.59
CA SER A 310 -35.63 -2.91 -2.74
C SER A 310 -34.78 -3.83 -3.63
N THR A 311 -34.86 -5.12 -3.30
CA THR A 311 -34.76 -6.26 -4.21
C THR A 311 -35.33 -5.96 -5.60
N GLU A 312 -34.50 -6.04 -6.64
CA GLU A 312 -34.72 -6.86 -7.85
C GLU A 312 -33.57 -6.71 -8.87
N SER A 313 -33.16 -7.86 -9.40
CA SER A 313 -32.54 -8.14 -10.71
C SER A 313 -31.22 -7.49 -11.14
N CYS A 314 -30.24 -8.37 -11.30
CA CYS A 314 -28.96 -8.22 -11.97
C CYS A 314 -29.10 -7.91 -13.48
N ASN A 315 -28.44 -6.84 -13.93
CA ASN A 315 -27.87 -6.64 -15.26
C ASN A 315 -26.83 -5.49 -15.17
N THR A 316 -25.64 -5.77 -14.64
CA THR A 316 -24.51 -4.83 -14.74
C THR A 316 -24.03 -4.84 -16.19
N THR A 317 -24.10 -3.71 -16.89
CA THR A 317 -23.64 -3.61 -18.29
C THR A 317 -22.10 -3.60 -18.33
N THR A 318 -21.49 -4.00 -19.46
CA THR A 318 -20.02 -3.94 -19.66
C THR A 318 -19.47 -2.53 -19.42
N GLU A 319 -20.28 -1.51 -19.69
CA GLU A 319 -19.96 -0.08 -19.49
C GLU A 319 -19.82 0.28 -18.00
N ASP A 320 -20.63 -0.31 -17.12
CA ASP A 320 -20.54 -0.09 -15.67
C ASP A 320 -19.25 -0.67 -15.08
N GLU A 321 -18.80 -1.82 -15.58
CA GLU A 321 -17.54 -2.44 -15.15
C GLU A 321 -16.32 -1.64 -15.64
N GLU A 322 -16.36 -1.13 -16.87
CA GLU A 322 -15.29 -0.27 -17.38
C GLU A 322 -15.20 1.06 -16.60
N LEU A 323 -16.35 1.66 -16.28
CA LEU A 323 -16.41 2.87 -15.45
C LEU A 323 -15.82 2.63 -14.05
N LYS A 324 -16.10 1.48 -13.42
CA LYS A 324 -15.50 1.10 -12.13
C LYS A 324 -13.98 1.00 -12.23
N VAL A 325 -13.45 0.36 -13.28
CA VAL A 325 -12.00 0.26 -13.50
C VAL A 325 -11.36 1.65 -13.64
N ARG A 326 -11.98 2.55 -14.39
CA ARG A 326 -11.49 3.94 -14.56
C ARG A 326 -11.53 4.72 -13.25
N LYS A 327 -12.62 4.62 -12.47
CA LYS A 327 -12.69 5.25 -11.13
C LYS A 327 -11.57 4.75 -10.21
N GLN A 328 -11.30 3.45 -10.24
CA GLN A 328 -10.22 2.85 -9.44
C GLN A 328 -8.83 3.31 -9.89
N GLU A 329 -8.63 3.55 -11.19
CA GLU A 329 -7.38 4.13 -11.72
C GLU A 329 -7.14 5.55 -11.20
N ILE A 330 -8.19 6.38 -11.15
CA ILE A 330 -8.10 7.76 -10.61
C ILE A 330 -7.80 7.78 -9.11
N ILE A 331 -8.45 6.91 -8.33
CA ILE A 331 -8.15 6.77 -6.89
C ILE A 331 -6.68 6.40 -6.71
N LYS A 332 -6.19 5.44 -7.48
CA LYS A 332 -4.81 4.96 -7.42
C LYS A 332 -3.78 6.04 -7.75
N ILE A 333 -3.95 6.80 -8.83
CA ILE A 333 -2.99 7.85 -9.17
C ILE A 333 -3.02 8.99 -8.13
N THR A 334 -4.18 9.22 -7.50
CA THR A 334 -4.32 10.16 -6.38
C THR A 334 -3.57 9.69 -5.13
N GLU A 335 -3.63 8.39 -4.80
CA GLU A 335 -2.83 7.80 -3.71
C GLU A 335 -1.33 7.96 -3.98
N GLN A 336 -0.87 7.69 -5.20
CA GLN A 336 0.54 7.87 -5.59
C GLN A 336 1.00 9.33 -5.46
N LEU A 337 0.14 10.28 -5.84
CA LEU A 337 0.40 11.70 -5.68
C LEU A 337 0.56 12.11 -4.21
N ILE A 338 -0.37 11.71 -3.35
CA ILE A 338 -0.33 12.00 -1.91
C ILE A 338 0.88 11.36 -1.25
N GLU A 339 1.25 10.15 -1.68
CA GLU A 339 2.44 9.48 -1.20
C GLU A 339 3.71 10.25 -1.59
N ALA A 340 3.82 10.74 -2.82
CA ALA A 340 4.94 11.59 -3.23
C ALA A 340 5.06 12.85 -2.34
N ILE A 341 3.93 13.47 -1.99
CA ILE A 341 3.87 14.61 -1.08
C ILE A 341 4.36 14.21 0.32
N ASN A 342 3.80 13.15 0.92
CA ASN A 342 4.15 12.72 2.27
C ASN A 342 5.65 12.40 2.43
N ASN A 343 6.25 11.86 1.36
CA ASN A 343 7.65 11.48 1.34
C ASN A 343 8.60 12.60 0.92
N GLY A 344 8.09 13.78 0.58
CA GLY A 344 8.90 14.87 0.04
C GLY A 344 9.61 14.49 -1.27
N ASP A 345 9.06 13.57 -2.06
CA ASP A 345 9.63 13.16 -3.35
C ASP A 345 9.11 14.07 -4.48
N PHE A 346 9.82 15.19 -4.68
CA PHE A 346 9.48 16.16 -5.71
C PHE A 346 9.66 15.60 -7.14
N GLU A 347 10.56 14.63 -7.33
CA GLU A 347 10.77 14.01 -8.65
C GLU A 347 9.59 13.11 -9.03
N ALA A 348 9.04 12.35 -8.08
CA ALA A 348 7.81 11.61 -8.30
C ALA A 348 6.61 12.55 -8.51
N TYR A 349 6.49 13.61 -7.69
CA TYR A 349 5.41 14.59 -7.79
C TYR A 349 5.36 15.25 -9.18
N THR A 350 6.51 15.69 -9.72
CA THR A 350 6.61 16.31 -11.05
C THR A 350 6.33 15.36 -12.22
N LYS A 351 6.41 14.04 -12.03
CA LYS A 351 6.00 13.06 -13.05
C LYS A 351 4.48 12.87 -13.12
N ILE A 352 3.78 13.20 -12.05
CA ILE A 352 2.33 13.02 -11.89
C ILE A 352 1.58 14.34 -12.15
N CYS A 353 2.20 15.49 -11.88
CA CYS A 353 1.62 16.80 -12.13
C CYS A 353 1.97 17.34 -13.52
N ASP A 354 1.04 18.08 -14.11
CA ASP A 354 1.31 18.83 -15.32
C ASP A 354 2.28 19.99 -15.03
N PRO A 355 3.23 20.32 -15.92
CA PRO A 355 4.12 21.48 -15.73
C PRO A 355 3.38 22.81 -15.57
N GLY A 356 2.18 22.94 -16.15
CA GLY A 356 1.28 24.09 -15.99
C GLY A 356 0.19 23.86 -14.93
N LEU A 357 0.44 23.00 -13.92
CA LEU A 357 -0.49 22.75 -12.83
C LEU A 357 -0.98 24.07 -12.23
N THR A 358 -2.30 24.23 -12.12
CA THR A 358 -2.89 25.35 -11.39
C THR A 358 -3.31 24.91 -10.00
N SER A 359 -3.08 25.73 -8.97
CA SER A 359 -3.50 25.43 -7.60
C SER A 359 -4.24 26.59 -6.92
N PHE A 360 -5.25 26.22 -6.13
CA PHE A 360 -5.90 27.10 -5.16
C PHE A 360 -5.80 26.44 -3.78
N GLU A 361 -5.01 27.01 -2.88
CA GLU A 361 -4.72 26.42 -1.58
C GLU A 361 -4.53 27.49 -0.50
N PRO A 362 -4.71 27.16 0.79
CA PRO A 362 -4.63 28.14 1.89
C PRO A 362 -3.34 28.96 1.86
N GLU A 363 -2.23 28.33 1.49
CA GLU A 363 -0.92 28.94 1.46
C GLU A 363 -0.73 29.93 0.30
N ALA A 364 -1.55 29.85 -0.75
CA ALA A 364 -1.59 30.82 -1.83
C ALA A 364 -2.33 32.12 -1.43
N LEU A 365 -2.87 32.18 -0.21
CA LEU A 365 -3.56 33.35 0.37
C LEU A 365 -4.68 33.89 -0.54
N GLY A 366 -5.44 32.98 -1.14
CA GLY A 366 -6.57 33.29 -2.02
C GLY A 366 -6.20 33.60 -3.48
N ASN A 367 -4.94 33.44 -3.87
CA ASN A 367 -4.50 33.60 -5.25
C ASN A 367 -4.49 32.27 -6.00
N LEU A 368 -4.72 32.32 -7.31
CA LEU A 368 -4.46 31.19 -8.19
C LEU A 368 -2.96 31.14 -8.48
N VAL A 369 -2.35 29.98 -8.23
CA VAL A 369 -0.94 29.71 -8.51
C VAL A 369 -0.85 28.85 -9.76
N GLU A 370 0.18 29.08 -10.58
CA GLU A 370 0.47 28.28 -11.77
C GLU A 370 1.90 27.76 -11.73
N GLY A 371 2.06 26.52 -12.19
CA GLY A 371 3.34 25.84 -12.30
C GLY A 371 3.79 25.16 -11.01
N MET A 372 5.06 24.75 -11.01
CA MET A 372 5.60 23.85 -9.99
C MET A 372 6.46 24.56 -8.94
N ASP A 373 6.86 25.81 -9.19
CA ASP A 373 7.81 26.55 -8.34
C ASP A 373 7.27 26.80 -6.93
N PHE A 374 5.98 27.08 -6.82
CA PHE A 374 5.31 27.25 -5.52
C PHE A 374 5.39 25.97 -4.69
N HIS A 375 4.98 24.83 -5.25
CA HIS A 375 5.05 23.53 -4.58
C HIS A 375 6.50 23.12 -4.27
N LYS A 376 7.45 23.38 -5.18
CA LYS A 376 8.87 23.07 -4.99
C LYS A 376 9.42 23.65 -3.69
N PHE A 377 9.01 24.87 -3.33
CA PHE A 377 9.39 25.49 -2.07
C PHE A 377 9.01 24.65 -0.85
N TYR A 378 7.82 24.03 -0.81
CA TYR A 378 7.37 23.17 0.29
C TYR A 378 8.17 21.87 0.37
N PHE A 379 8.45 21.26 -0.77
CA PHE A 379 9.27 20.05 -0.85
C PHE A 379 10.67 20.31 -0.33
N GLU A 380 11.28 21.44 -0.70
CA GLU A 380 12.63 21.79 -0.29
C GLU A 380 12.72 22.24 1.18
N ASN A 381 11.70 22.91 1.72
CA ASN A 381 11.80 23.59 3.02
C ASN A 381 10.98 22.99 4.16
N LEU A 382 9.83 22.38 3.90
CA LEU A 382 8.93 21.86 4.93
C LEU A 382 8.95 20.33 4.98
N LEU A 383 8.77 19.67 3.83
CA LEU A 383 8.59 18.22 3.76
C LEU A 383 9.92 17.47 3.89
N SER A 384 10.99 17.95 3.25
CA SER A 384 12.33 17.32 3.32
C SER A 384 12.97 17.29 4.71
N LYS A 385 12.52 18.17 5.63
CA LYS A 385 13.09 18.33 6.97
C LYS A 385 12.29 17.61 8.06
N ASN A 386 11.09 17.12 7.76
CA ASN A 386 10.24 16.45 8.74
C ASN A 386 10.59 14.97 8.85
N SER A 387 11.29 14.58 9.91
CA SER A 387 11.68 13.18 10.15
C SER A 387 10.64 12.38 10.96
N LYS A 388 9.50 12.99 11.31
CA LYS A 388 8.48 12.36 12.15
C LYS A 388 7.47 11.60 11.28
N PRO A 389 6.90 10.48 11.78
CA PRO A 389 5.91 9.72 11.03
C PRO A 389 4.65 10.57 10.81
N ILE A 390 4.19 10.60 9.57
CA ILE A 390 2.91 11.17 9.15
C ILE A 390 2.05 10.01 8.66
N HIS A 391 0.82 9.93 9.15
CA HIS A 391 -0.18 8.98 8.70
C HIS A 391 -1.30 9.75 7.98
N THR A 392 -1.62 9.38 6.75
CA THR A 392 -2.68 10.01 5.97
C THR A 392 -3.88 9.08 5.82
N THR A 393 -5.09 9.61 5.93
CA THR A 393 -6.32 8.89 5.63
C THR A 393 -7.13 9.69 4.61
N ILE A 394 -7.53 9.06 3.50
CA ILE A 394 -8.46 9.62 2.53
C ILE A 394 -9.85 9.11 2.87
N LEU A 395 -10.80 10.01 3.12
CA LEU A 395 -12.17 9.69 3.42
C LEU A 395 -13.07 10.07 2.25
N ASN A 396 -14.01 9.18 1.94
CA ASN A 396 -15.11 9.38 0.99
C ASN A 396 -14.64 9.95 -0.36
N PRO A 397 -13.68 9.32 -1.05
CA PRO A 397 -13.28 9.77 -2.37
C PRO A 397 -14.44 9.64 -3.36
N HIS A 398 -14.79 10.76 -3.99
CA HIS A 398 -15.83 10.82 -5.00
C HIS A 398 -15.23 11.14 -6.37
N VAL A 399 -15.26 10.15 -7.27
CA VAL A 399 -14.69 10.27 -8.62
C VAL A 399 -15.78 10.51 -9.66
N HIS A 400 -15.60 11.57 -10.45
CA HIS A 400 -16.35 11.87 -11.66
C HIS A 400 -15.45 11.67 -12.89
N VAL A 401 -15.76 10.67 -13.72
CA VAL A 401 -15.09 10.46 -15.01
C VAL A 401 -15.81 11.30 -16.06
N ILE A 402 -15.05 12.07 -16.84
CA ILE A 402 -15.57 13.03 -17.83
C ILE A 402 -14.97 12.67 -19.19
N GLY A 403 -15.73 11.91 -19.98
CA GLY A 403 -15.23 11.37 -21.25
C GLY A 403 -14.12 10.35 -21.05
N GLU A 404 -13.22 10.24 -22.03
CA GLU A 404 -12.15 9.25 -22.01
C GLU A 404 -10.88 9.77 -21.30
N ASP A 405 -10.56 11.05 -21.47
CA ASP A 405 -9.27 11.62 -21.08
C ASP A 405 -9.33 12.58 -19.89
N ALA A 406 -10.48 12.77 -19.24
CA ALA A 406 -10.59 13.65 -18.09
C ALA A 406 -11.32 12.99 -16.91
N ALA A 407 -10.91 13.35 -15.70
CA ALA A 407 -11.60 12.97 -14.48
C ALA A 407 -11.38 14.00 -13.37
N CYS A 408 -12.29 14.05 -12.41
CA CYS A 408 -12.17 14.84 -11.20
C CYS A 408 -12.39 13.93 -9.99
N ILE A 409 -11.60 14.12 -8.94
CA ILE A 409 -11.79 13.46 -7.65
C ILE A 409 -11.85 14.51 -6.55
N ALA A 410 -12.83 14.37 -5.67
CA ALA A 410 -12.95 15.14 -4.44
C ALA A 410 -12.89 14.21 -3.24
N TYR A 411 -12.16 14.57 -2.19
CA TYR A 411 -12.01 13.76 -0.98
C TYR A 411 -11.70 14.63 0.24
N ILE A 412 -11.88 14.05 1.42
CA ILE A 412 -11.40 14.63 2.67
C ILE A 412 -10.10 13.92 3.04
N ARG A 413 -9.04 14.67 3.30
CA ARG A 413 -7.77 14.13 3.77
C ARG A 413 -7.60 14.43 5.25
N LEU A 414 -7.41 13.39 6.05
CA LEU A 414 -6.96 13.49 7.42
C LEU A 414 -5.46 13.22 7.49
N THR A 415 -4.72 14.12 8.11
CA THR A 415 -3.27 13.98 8.30
C THR A 415 -2.97 13.94 9.78
N GLN A 416 -2.50 12.79 10.26
CA GLN A 416 -2.05 12.59 11.63
C GLN A 416 -0.53 12.72 11.68
N TYR A 417 -0.03 13.55 12.58
CA TYR A 417 1.40 13.85 12.68
C TYR A 417 1.79 14.16 14.14
N ILE A 418 3.09 14.20 14.40
CA ILE A 418 3.63 14.59 15.70
C ILE A 418 4.12 16.04 15.65
N ASP A 419 3.54 16.92 16.47
CA ASP A 419 3.90 18.35 16.50
C ASP A 419 5.32 18.60 17.04
N GLY A 420 5.78 19.86 16.98
CA GLY A 420 7.08 20.27 17.50
C GLY A 420 7.32 19.93 18.99
N GLN A 421 6.25 19.79 19.77
CA GLN A 421 6.29 19.40 21.19
C GLN A 421 6.20 17.88 21.41
N GLY A 422 6.17 17.09 20.34
CA GLY A 422 6.12 15.63 20.43
C GLY A 422 4.71 15.07 20.62
N ARG A 423 3.65 15.90 20.49
CA ARG A 423 2.28 15.45 20.72
C ARG A 423 1.59 15.06 19.40
N PRO A 424 0.76 14.01 19.41
CA PRO A 424 -0.03 13.66 18.24
C PRO A 424 -1.09 14.74 17.95
N ARG A 425 -1.18 15.10 16.68
CA ARG A 425 -2.17 16.04 16.12
C ARG A 425 -2.80 15.43 14.88
N THR A 426 -4.01 15.88 14.59
CA THR A 426 -4.74 15.54 13.37
C THR A 426 -5.17 16.83 12.71
N SER A 427 -4.88 17.00 11.42
CA SER A 427 -5.46 18.05 10.58
C SER A 427 -6.40 17.43 9.53
N GLN A 428 -7.35 18.24 9.08
CA GLN A 428 -8.29 17.91 8.02
C GLN A 428 -8.15 18.93 6.88
N SER A 429 -8.16 18.45 5.65
CA SER A 429 -8.31 19.25 4.44
C SER A 429 -9.35 18.65 3.51
N GLU A 430 -10.10 19.49 2.81
CA GLU A 430 -10.95 19.07 1.69
C GLU A 430 -10.18 19.33 0.40
N GLU A 431 -9.95 18.29 -0.39
CA GLU A 431 -9.12 18.36 -1.58
C GLU A 431 -9.90 17.95 -2.82
N THR A 432 -9.71 18.71 -3.90
CA THR A 432 -10.20 18.38 -5.24
C THR A 432 -9.04 18.36 -6.21
N ARG A 433 -8.96 17.31 -7.03
CA ARG A 433 -7.93 17.13 -8.06
C ARG A 433 -8.60 16.91 -9.40
N VAL A 434 -8.16 17.64 -10.42
CA VAL A 434 -8.55 17.42 -11.81
C VAL A 434 -7.42 16.71 -12.52
N TRP A 435 -7.77 15.62 -13.19
CA TRP A 435 -6.88 14.74 -13.91
C TRP A 435 -7.17 14.83 -15.41
N HIS A 436 -6.11 14.92 -16.20
CA HIS A 436 -6.20 14.87 -17.66
C HIS A 436 -5.17 13.87 -18.19
N ARG A 437 -5.60 13.00 -19.11
CA ARG A 437 -4.76 12.00 -19.74
C ARG A 437 -4.08 12.60 -20.96
N ARG A 438 -2.74 12.59 -20.99
CA ARG A 438 -1.92 13.02 -22.12
C ARG A 438 -0.92 11.91 -22.44
N ASP A 439 -0.84 11.50 -23.71
CA ASP A 439 0.04 10.42 -24.17
C ASP A 439 -0.09 9.12 -23.33
N GLY A 440 -1.33 8.78 -22.96
CA GLY A 440 -1.64 7.59 -22.17
C GLY A 440 -1.28 7.69 -20.68
N LYS A 441 -0.92 8.88 -20.18
CA LYS A 441 -0.59 9.12 -18.76
C LYS A 441 -1.53 10.13 -18.12
N TRP A 442 -2.03 9.80 -16.93
CA TRP A 442 -2.82 10.73 -16.12
C TRP A 442 -1.90 11.79 -15.51
N LEU A 443 -2.23 13.06 -15.73
CA LEU A 443 -1.56 14.21 -15.14
C LEU A 443 -2.55 15.02 -14.30
N ASN A 444 -2.14 15.42 -13.10
CA ASN A 444 -2.91 16.38 -12.31
C ASN A 444 -2.72 17.78 -12.90
N VAL A 445 -3.80 18.37 -13.41
CA VAL A 445 -3.78 19.67 -14.10
C VAL A 445 -4.33 20.81 -13.24
N HIS A 446 -5.15 20.48 -12.23
CA HIS A 446 -5.66 21.45 -11.26
C HIS A 446 -5.78 20.83 -9.87
N TYR A 447 -5.46 21.63 -8.85
CA TYR A 447 -5.58 21.27 -7.44
C TYR A 447 -6.32 22.37 -6.69
N HIS A 448 -7.28 21.96 -5.86
CA HIS A 448 -7.92 22.86 -4.91
C HIS A 448 -7.88 22.22 -3.53
N CYS A 449 -7.36 22.94 -2.54
CA CYS A 449 -7.40 22.61 -1.13
C CYS A 449 -8.22 23.65 -0.35
N SER A 450 -9.10 23.17 0.52
CA SER A 450 -9.77 23.95 1.55
C SER A 450 -9.45 23.40 2.94
N GLY A 451 -9.58 24.23 3.97
CA GLY A 451 -9.31 23.85 5.37
C GLY A 451 -7.91 24.23 5.85
N ALA A 452 -7.27 23.33 6.60
CA ALA A 452 -5.95 23.56 7.18
C ALA A 452 -4.83 23.50 6.10
N PRO A 453 -3.66 24.13 6.33
CA PRO A 453 -2.50 24.03 5.45
C PRO A 453 -2.14 22.57 5.14
N ALA A 454 -1.68 22.30 3.92
CA ALA A 454 -1.36 20.96 3.41
C ALA A 454 -0.18 20.30 4.16
N ALA A 455 0.63 21.10 4.86
CA ALA A 455 1.66 20.65 5.77
C ALA A 455 1.51 21.29 7.15
N PRO A 456 1.64 20.51 8.24
CA PRO A 456 1.70 21.09 9.57
C PRO A 456 3.01 21.88 9.74
N LEU A 457 2.89 23.19 9.96
CA LEU A 457 4.00 24.10 10.26
C LEU A 457 4.63 23.81 11.63
#